data_AF-A0AAV8YGH1-F1
#
_entry.id   AF-A0AAV8YGH1-F1
#
_cell.length_a   1.000
_cell.length_b   1.000
_cell.length_c   1.000
_cell.angle_alpha   90.00
_cell.angle_beta   90.00
_cell.angle_gamma   90.00
#
_symmetry.space_group_name_H-M   'P 1'
#
loop_
_entity.id
_entity.type
_entity.pdbx_description
1 polymer ?
#
loop_
_entity_poly.entity_id
_entity_poly.type
_entity_poly.pdbx_seq_one_letter_code
_entity_poly.pdbx_strand_id
1 'polypeptide(L)'
;MQREVSIQVDTHDKAGNFIGWLWVDNTNMSVALVKNGLASVHFTGEKSQYASSLKSAEESAKTQKLGIWKDYVEPEKEEKKEEERTKCEKRKQSNLVTPYERQVNYEEVVVTEVTPEGTFYVQKISEGPKAEALFAKLRQEFQVNPPPSRRLHS
;
A
#
# COMPACT_ATOMS: atom_id res chain seq x y z
N MET A 1 0.70 -1.28 -27.63
CA MET A 1 -0.69 -0.94 -27.26
C MET A 1 -1.55 -1.18 -28.48
N GLN A 2 -2.76 -1.72 -28.31
CA GLN A 2 -3.59 -2.34 -29.37
C GLN A 2 -2.99 -3.67 -29.88
N ARG A 3 -3.14 -4.74 -29.10
CA ARG A 3 -2.81 -6.12 -29.50
C ARG A 3 -3.99 -7.02 -29.21
N GLU A 4 -4.08 -8.12 -29.94
CA GLU A 4 -4.99 -9.21 -29.58
C GLU A 4 -4.48 -9.87 -28.30
N VAL A 5 -5.40 -10.09 -27.37
CA VAL A 5 -5.10 -10.68 -26.07
C VAL A 5 -6.19 -11.70 -25.73
N SER A 6 -5.80 -12.75 -25.04
CA SER A 6 -6.74 -13.67 -24.42
C SER A 6 -6.83 -13.33 -22.94
N ILE A 7 -8.05 -13.33 -22.39
CA ILE A 7 -8.28 -13.11 -20.97
C ILE A 7 -9.11 -14.24 -20.37
N GLN A 8 -8.80 -14.60 -19.14
CA GLN A 8 -9.62 -15.47 -18.30
C GLN A 8 -10.00 -14.67 -17.06
N VAL A 9 -11.29 -14.51 -16.83
CA VAL A 9 -11.81 -13.78 -15.67
C VAL A 9 -12.12 -14.78 -14.57
N ASP A 10 -11.53 -14.58 -13.39
CA ASP A 10 -11.80 -15.42 -12.22
C ASP A 10 -12.83 -14.75 -11.30
N THR A 11 -12.64 -13.47 -10.96
CA THR A 11 -13.53 -12.72 -10.06
C THR A 11 -13.63 -11.25 -10.47
N HIS A 12 -14.38 -10.44 -9.72
CA HIS A 12 -14.38 -8.98 -9.84
C HIS A 12 -14.36 -8.34 -8.46
N ASP A 13 -13.83 -7.12 -8.36
CA ASP A 13 -13.88 -6.34 -7.13
C ASP A 13 -15.20 -5.57 -6.98
N LYS A 14 -15.39 -4.89 -5.84
CA LYS A 14 -16.59 -4.09 -5.58
C LYS A 14 -16.72 -2.86 -6.49
N ALA A 15 -15.63 -2.44 -7.14
CA ALA A 15 -15.60 -1.32 -8.07
C ALA A 15 -15.92 -1.75 -9.52
N GLY A 16 -16.09 -3.05 -9.77
CA GLY A 16 -16.40 -3.59 -11.10
C GLY A 16 -15.16 -3.95 -11.94
N ASN A 17 -13.97 -3.94 -11.36
CA ASN A 17 -12.75 -4.36 -12.05
C ASN A 17 -12.68 -5.89 -12.10
N PHE A 18 -12.47 -6.44 -13.29
CA PHE A 18 -12.26 -7.88 -13.47
C PHE A 18 -10.86 -8.29 -13.02
N ILE A 19 -10.78 -9.36 -12.25
CA ILE A 19 -9.55 -9.97 -11.75
C ILE A 19 -9.40 -11.34 -12.40
N GLY A 20 -8.24 -11.57 -13.00
CA GLY A 20 -7.94 -12.84 -13.66
C GLY A 20 -6.60 -12.80 -14.37
N TRP A 21 -6.53 -13.52 -15.49
CA TRP A 21 -5.30 -13.80 -16.22
C TRP A 21 -5.35 -13.22 -17.62
N LEU A 22 -4.20 -12.76 -18.11
CA LEU A 22 -4.07 -12.17 -19.43
C LEU A 22 -2.89 -12.79 -20.17
N TRP A 23 -3.13 -13.18 -21.41
CA TRP A 23 -2.12 -13.71 -22.33
C TRP A 23 -1.99 -12.86 -23.58
N VAL A 24 -0.75 -12.62 -23.97
CA VAL A 24 -0.37 -12.00 -25.24
C VAL A 24 0.57 -12.97 -25.93
N ASP A 25 0.28 -13.38 -27.17
CA ASP A 25 1.11 -14.32 -27.93
C ASP A 25 1.48 -15.58 -27.12
N ASN A 26 0.48 -16.17 -26.45
CA ASN A 26 0.61 -17.34 -25.58
C ASN A 26 1.51 -17.13 -24.33
N THR A 27 1.88 -15.89 -24.01
CA THR A 27 2.68 -15.52 -22.83
C THR A 27 1.79 -14.97 -21.73
N ASN A 28 1.82 -15.59 -20.54
CA ASN A 28 1.10 -15.10 -19.36
C ASN A 28 1.75 -13.82 -18.84
N MET A 29 1.02 -12.71 -18.89
CA MET A 29 1.55 -11.40 -18.53
C MET A 29 1.83 -11.25 -17.03
N SER A 30 1.06 -11.91 -16.16
CA SER A 30 1.32 -11.91 -14.72
C SER A 30 2.70 -12.50 -14.42
N VAL A 31 3.03 -13.62 -15.06
CA VAL A 31 4.35 -14.28 -14.92
C VAL A 31 5.46 -13.42 -15.52
N ALA A 32 5.23 -12.84 -16.69
CA ALA A 32 6.22 -11.99 -17.35
C ALA A 32 6.56 -10.72 -16.53
N LEU A 33 5.57 -10.08 -15.92
CA LEU A 33 5.77 -8.90 -15.07
C LEU A 33 6.57 -9.23 -13.81
N VAL A 34 6.21 -10.34 -13.14
CA VAL A 34 6.93 -10.82 -11.95
C VAL A 34 8.37 -11.17 -12.30
N LYS A 35 8.60 -11.87 -13.42
CA LYS A 35 9.95 -12.25 -13.88
C LYS A 35 10.86 -11.05 -14.13
N ASN A 36 10.30 -9.94 -14.60
CA ASN A 36 11.06 -8.69 -14.83
C ASN A 36 11.15 -7.81 -13.57
N GLY A 37 10.65 -8.27 -12.42
CA GLY A 37 10.67 -7.54 -11.16
C GLY A 37 9.75 -6.31 -11.15
N LEU A 38 8.73 -6.28 -12.00
CA LEU A 38 7.75 -5.18 -12.07
C LEU A 38 6.53 -5.43 -11.17
N ALA A 39 6.39 -6.64 -10.65
CA ALA A 39 5.31 -7.05 -9.76
C ALA A 39 5.81 -8.10 -8.75
N SER A 40 5.11 -8.22 -7.62
CA SER A 40 5.29 -9.29 -6.62
C SER A 40 4.11 -10.26 -6.65
N VAL A 41 4.32 -11.47 -6.12
CA VAL A 41 3.27 -12.49 -6.06
C VAL A 41 2.32 -12.19 -4.91
N HIS A 42 1.04 -12.01 -5.21
CA HIS A 42 0.00 -11.86 -4.20
C HIS A 42 -0.53 -13.22 -3.73
N PHE A 43 -1.08 -13.28 -2.52
CA PHE A 43 -1.56 -14.54 -1.91
C PHE A 43 -2.61 -15.28 -2.76
N THR A 44 -3.38 -14.56 -3.58
CA THR A 44 -4.35 -15.16 -4.51
C THR A 44 -3.66 -15.87 -5.67
N GLY A 45 -2.54 -15.32 -6.15
CA GLY A 45 -1.70 -15.94 -7.19
C GLY A 45 -1.01 -17.21 -6.68
N GLU A 46 -0.67 -17.29 -5.39
CA GLU A 46 -0.10 -18.50 -4.79
C GLU A 46 -1.07 -19.69 -4.72
N LYS A 47 -2.38 -19.44 -4.73
CA LYS A 47 -3.40 -20.49 -4.74
C LYS A 47 -3.86 -20.84 -6.16
N SER A 48 -3.31 -20.19 -7.17
CA SER A 48 -3.70 -20.39 -8.56
C SER A 48 -2.98 -21.56 -9.21
N GLN A 49 -3.47 -21.97 -10.38
CA GLN A 49 -2.79 -22.95 -11.24
C GLN A 49 -1.39 -22.50 -11.72
N TYR A 50 -1.10 -21.19 -11.66
CA TYR A 50 0.19 -20.62 -12.07
C TYR A 50 1.12 -20.34 -10.90
N ALA A 51 0.78 -20.78 -9.68
CA ALA A 51 1.56 -20.51 -8.47
C ALA A 51 3.03 -20.91 -8.60
N SER A 52 3.31 -22.09 -9.16
CA SER A 52 4.69 -22.57 -9.35
C SER A 52 5.48 -21.66 -10.31
N SER A 53 4.89 -21.29 -11.44
CA SER A 53 5.53 -20.39 -12.42
C SER A 53 5.74 -18.98 -11.86
N LEU A 54 4.79 -18.46 -11.08
CA LEU A 54 4.90 -17.15 -10.43
C LEU A 54 6.01 -17.13 -9.37
N LYS A 55 6.11 -18.18 -8.54
CA LYS A 55 7.16 -18.28 -7.52
C LYS A 55 8.56 -18.36 -8.15
N SER A 56 8.73 -19.21 -9.17
CA SER A 56 10.00 -19.30 -9.89
C SER A 56 10.38 -17.98 -10.58
N ALA A 57 9.41 -17.27 -11.16
CA ALA A 57 9.63 -15.96 -11.75
C ALA A 57 10.06 -14.91 -10.72
N GLU A 58 9.43 -14.92 -9.54
CA GLU A 58 9.75 -13.97 -8.46
C GLU A 58 11.14 -14.22 -7.89
N GLU A 59 11.50 -15.48 -7.66
CA GLU A 59 12.83 -15.88 -7.20
C GLU A 59 13.90 -15.43 -8.21
N SER A 60 13.66 -15.65 -9.51
CA SER A 60 14.55 -15.18 -10.57
C SER A 60 14.73 -13.67 -10.58
N ALA A 61 13.65 -12.90 -10.34
CA ALA A 61 13.70 -11.45 -10.27
C ALA A 61 14.43 -10.94 -9.02
N LYS A 62 14.29 -11.64 -7.89
CA LYS A 62 15.02 -11.37 -6.64
C LYS A 62 16.51 -11.64 -6.79
N THR A 63 16.91 -12.79 -7.36
CA THR A 63 18.32 -13.12 -7.62
C THR A 63 18.99 -12.08 -8.53
N GLN A 64 18.25 -11.57 -9.51
CA GLN A 64 18.75 -10.56 -10.45
C GLN A 64 18.60 -9.11 -9.94
N LYS A 65 17.99 -8.90 -8.76
CA LYS A 65 17.71 -7.58 -8.17
C LYS A 65 17.04 -6.62 -9.16
N LEU A 66 15.99 -7.10 -9.83
CA LEU A 66 15.29 -6.36 -10.89
C LEU A 66 14.12 -5.54 -10.32
N GLY A 67 13.90 -4.35 -10.90
CA GLY A 67 12.74 -3.51 -10.62
C GLY A 67 12.56 -3.20 -9.13
N ILE A 68 11.45 -3.68 -8.54
CA ILE A 68 11.12 -3.51 -7.12
C ILE A 68 12.07 -4.26 -6.18
N TRP A 69 12.87 -5.19 -6.70
CA TRP A 69 13.79 -6.04 -5.92
C TRP A 69 15.24 -5.50 -5.87
N LYS A 70 15.51 -4.29 -6.39
CA LYS A 70 16.86 -3.71 -6.43
C LYS A 70 17.52 -3.60 -5.05
N ASP A 71 16.75 -3.12 -4.08
CA ASP A 71 17.18 -2.94 -2.69
C ASP A 71 16.65 -4.05 -1.78
N TYR A 72 16.24 -5.20 -2.36
CA TYR A 72 15.71 -6.30 -1.57
C TYR A 72 16.82 -6.91 -0.73
N VAL A 73 16.67 -6.75 0.58
CA VAL A 73 17.40 -7.49 1.61
C VAL A 73 16.54 -8.71 1.91
N GLU A 74 17.08 -9.92 1.70
CA GLU A 74 16.40 -11.12 2.18
C GLU A 74 16.10 -10.93 3.66
N PRO A 75 14.86 -11.12 4.12
CA PRO A 75 14.60 -11.14 5.54
C PRO A 75 15.34 -12.38 6.08
N GLU A 76 16.56 -12.16 6.57
CA GLU A 76 17.11 -13.03 7.59
C GLU A 76 16.01 -13.15 8.65
N LYS A 77 15.76 -14.37 9.13
CA LYS A 77 14.89 -14.59 10.29
C LYS A 77 15.58 -13.91 11.47
N GLU A 78 15.37 -12.61 11.63
CA GLU A 78 15.94 -11.85 12.72
C GLU A 78 14.84 -11.44 13.68
N GLU A 79 14.95 -12.04 14.86
CA GLU A 79 14.68 -11.36 16.11
C GLU A 79 15.06 -9.88 16.00
N LYS A 80 14.14 -9.01 16.43
CA LYS A 80 14.31 -7.56 16.58
C LYS A 80 15.76 -7.17 16.92
N LYS A 81 16.45 -6.51 15.97
CA LYS A 81 17.46 -5.50 16.30
C LYS A 81 17.35 -4.31 15.36
N GLU A 82 16.84 -3.25 15.98
CA GLU A 82 17.02 -1.85 15.63
C GLU A 82 18.50 -1.48 15.70
N GLU A 83 18.89 -0.47 14.90
CA GLU A 83 20.14 0.32 14.85
C GLU A 83 20.51 0.51 13.36
N GLU A 84 20.91 1.65 12.80
CA GLU A 84 21.38 2.94 13.29
C GLU A 84 21.40 3.86 12.06
N ARG A 85 21.00 5.13 12.18
CA ARG A 85 21.45 6.19 11.24
C ARG A 85 21.88 7.42 12.00
N THR A 86 23.10 7.34 12.53
CA THR A 86 23.89 8.51 12.92
C THR A 86 24.77 8.94 11.74
N LYS A 87 24.55 10.14 11.19
CA LYS A 87 25.56 11.21 11.16
C LYS A 87 25.08 12.43 10.36
N CYS A 88 25.05 13.55 11.09
CA CYS A 88 25.16 14.91 10.58
C CYS A 88 26.49 15.16 9.84
N GLU A 89 26.41 16.17 8.97
CA GLU A 89 27.40 17.22 8.68
C GLU A 89 27.88 17.27 7.23
N LYS A 90 27.41 18.30 6.50
CA LYS A 90 28.30 19.31 5.89
C LYS A 90 27.67 20.70 6.03
N ARG A 91 28.30 21.52 6.88
CA ARG A 91 28.15 22.97 6.97
C ARG A 91 28.50 23.63 5.63
N LYS A 92 27.64 24.51 5.14
CA LYS A 92 28.04 25.69 4.36
C LYS A 92 27.42 26.93 5.01
N GLN A 93 28.30 27.76 5.54
CA GLN A 93 28.03 29.07 6.14
C GLN A 93 27.54 30.04 5.04
N SER A 94 26.80 31.07 5.47
CA SER A 94 26.42 32.32 4.78
C SER A 94 25.16 32.26 3.91
N ASN A 95 24.03 32.71 4.46
CA ASN A 95 23.60 34.11 4.29
C ASN A 95 22.32 34.40 5.08
N LEU A 96 22.38 35.49 5.84
CA LEU A 96 21.29 36.31 6.43
C LEU A 96 19.92 35.64 6.61
N VAL A 97 19.63 35.20 7.84
CA VAL A 97 18.26 34.96 8.30
C VAL A 97 17.84 36.18 9.11
N THR A 98 17.07 37.06 8.47
CA THR A 98 16.22 38.03 9.17
C THR A 98 15.37 37.31 10.21
N PRO A 99 15.13 37.87 11.41
CA PRO A 99 14.24 37.26 12.39
C PRO A 99 12.84 37.19 11.78
N TYR A 100 12.46 36.05 11.21
CA TYR A 100 11.08 35.80 10.86
C TYR A 100 10.34 35.65 12.19
N GLU A 101 9.57 36.67 12.56
CA GLU A 101 8.71 36.59 13.74
C GLU A 101 7.84 35.34 13.61
N ARG A 102 7.92 34.47 14.61
CA ARG A 102 7.14 33.24 14.67
C ARG A 102 5.66 33.63 14.72
N GLN A 103 4.96 33.53 13.60
CA GLN A 103 3.51 33.60 13.58
C GLN A 103 2.96 32.32 14.22
N VAL A 104 2.48 32.44 15.46
CA VAL A 104 1.93 31.32 16.19
C VAL A 104 0.41 31.30 16.02
N ASN A 105 -0.06 30.39 15.16
CA ASN A 105 -1.49 30.11 15.03
C ASN A 105 -1.81 28.89 15.89
N TYR A 106 -2.48 29.14 17.02
CA TYR A 106 -3.03 28.07 17.85
C TYR A 106 -4.39 27.65 17.31
N GLU A 107 -4.59 26.35 17.13
CA GLU A 107 -5.89 25.77 16.83
C GLU A 107 -6.25 24.79 17.94
N GLU A 108 -7.53 24.81 18.35
CA GLU A 108 -8.03 23.83 19.31
C GLU A 108 -8.25 22.49 18.62
N VAL A 109 -7.62 21.45 19.16
CA VAL A 109 -7.64 20.10 18.60
C VAL A 109 -7.85 19.06 19.69
N VAL A 110 -8.41 17.92 19.31
CA VAL A 110 -8.52 16.73 20.16
C VAL A 110 -7.47 15.72 19.70
N VAL A 111 -6.66 15.22 20.64
CA VAL A 111 -5.69 14.15 20.36
C VAL A 111 -6.43 12.81 20.31
N THR A 112 -6.35 12.11 19.19
CA THR A 112 -7.07 10.84 18.98
C THR A 112 -6.21 9.62 19.27
N GLU A 113 -4.92 9.69 18.96
CA GLU A 113 -3.98 8.58 19.11
C GLU A 113 -2.58 9.11 19.38
N VAL A 114 -1.83 8.41 20.23
CA VAL A 114 -0.41 8.65 20.48
C VAL A 114 0.34 7.37 20.20
N THR A 115 1.29 7.42 19.27
CA THR A 115 2.09 6.26 18.88
C THR A 115 3.28 6.09 19.85
N PRO A 116 3.80 4.86 19.98
CA PRO A 116 5.03 4.62 20.76
C PRO A 116 6.27 5.35 20.22
N GLU A 117 6.24 5.75 18.96
CA GLU A 117 7.31 6.51 18.28
C GLU A 117 7.29 8.00 18.66
N GLY A 118 6.37 8.43 19.52
CA GLY A 118 6.24 9.81 19.99
C GLY A 118 5.51 10.74 19.01
N THR A 119 4.87 10.18 17.97
CA THR A 119 3.98 10.93 17.08
C THR A 119 2.53 10.81 17.55
N PHE A 120 1.69 11.78 17.22
CA PHE A 120 0.28 11.75 17.62
C PHE A 120 -0.61 12.31 16.52
N TYR A 121 -1.84 11.81 16.48
CA TYR A 121 -2.88 12.25 15.55
C TYR A 121 -3.87 13.15 16.27
N VAL A 122 -4.35 14.18 15.55
CA VAL A 122 -5.29 15.15 16.08
C VAL A 122 -6.46 15.37 15.13
N GLN A 123 -7.62 15.66 15.70
CA GLN A 123 -8.80 16.12 14.97
C GLN A 123 -9.13 17.55 15.39
N LYS A 124 -9.40 18.42 14.42
CA LYS A 124 -9.78 19.82 14.69
C LYS A 124 -11.17 19.88 15.31
N ILE A 125 -11.32 20.69 16.37
CA ILE A 125 -12.64 20.88 17.02
C ILE A 125 -13.63 21.57 16.07
N SER A 126 -13.15 22.50 15.24
CA SER A 126 -13.95 23.22 14.26
C SER A 126 -14.63 22.29 13.22
N GLU A 127 -14.05 21.13 12.95
CA GLU A 127 -14.58 20.13 12.01
C GLU A 127 -15.36 19.00 12.70
N GLY A 128 -15.41 18.99 14.04
CA GLY A 128 -16.13 18.00 14.85
C GLY A 128 -17.58 17.77 14.42
N PRO A 129 -18.42 18.83 14.33
CA PRO A 129 -19.82 18.68 13.93
C PRO A 129 -20.00 18.08 12.53
N LYS A 130 -19.08 18.36 11.59
CA LYS A 130 -19.11 17.78 10.24
C LYS A 130 -18.79 16.28 10.27
N ALA A 131 -17.81 15.88 11.07
CA ALA A 131 -17.45 14.47 11.26
C ALA A 131 -18.60 13.70 11.92
N GLU A 132 -19.22 14.24 12.97
CA GLU A 132 -20.37 13.64 13.63
C GLU A 132 -21.55 13.46 12.67
N ALA A 133 -21.86 14.48 11.87
CA ALA A 133 -22.91 14.40 10.85
C ALA A 133 -22.60 13.33 9.79
N LEU A 134 -21.34 13.19 9.36
CA LEU A 134 -20.91 12.14 8.44
C LEU A 134 -21.11 10.75 9.05
N PHE A 135 -20.71 10.55 10.30
CA PHE A 135 -20.86 9.27 10.98
C PHE A 135 -22.33 8.90 11.22
N ALA A 136 -23.19 9.87 11.57
CA ALA A 136 -24.62 9.65 11.72
C ALA A 136 -25.25 9.17 10.40
N LYS A 137 -24.95 9.86 9.29
CA LYS A 137 -25.40 9.47 7.94
C LYS A 137 -24.89 8.09 7.55
N LEU A 138 -23.60 7.82 7.76
CA LEU A 138 -22.99 6.54 7.44
C LEU A 138 -23.64 5.39 8.24
N ARG A 139 -23.89 5.58 9.53
CA ARG A 139 -24.58 4.57 10.37
C ARG A 139 -26.01 4.31 9.89
N GLN A 140 -26.75 5.36 9.54
CA GLN A 140 -28.10 5.24 8.99
C GLN A 140 -28.08 4.46 7.66
N GLU A 141 -27.16 4.79 6.76
CA GLU A 141 -26.97 4.07 5.48
C GLU A 141 -26.64 2.60 5.71
N PHE A 142 -25.75 2.26 6.66
CA PHE A 142 -25.43 0.87 6.97
C PHE A 142 -26.61 0.08 7.60
N GLN A 143 -27.55 0.75 8.27
CA GLN A 143 -28.77 0.11 8.78
C GLN A 143 -29.78 -0.15 7.67
N VAL A 144 -29.95 0.79 6.75
CA VAL A 144 -30.88 0.68 5.61
C VAL A 144 -30.34 -0.28 4.56
N ASN A 145 -29.02 -0.24 4.31
CA ASN A 145 -28.31 -1.02 3.32
C ASN A 145 -27.19 -1.84 3.99
N PRO A 146 -27.54 -2.93 4.70
CA PRO A 146 -26.53 -3.76 5.36
C PRO A 146 -25.57 -4.35 4.31
N PRO A 147 -24.26 -4.43 4.61
CA PRO A 147 -23.30 -4.97 3.67
C PRO A 147 -23.61 -6.45 3.43
N PRO A 148 -23.49 -6.93 2.18
CA PRO A 148 -23.80 -8.33 1.87
C PRO A 148 -22.90 -9.26 2.69
N SER A 149 -23.52 -10.15 3.46
CA SER A 149 -22.80 -11.18 4.22
C SER A 149 -22.07 -12.11 3.26
N ARG A 150 -20.75 -12.29 3.45
CA ARG A 150 -19.94 -13.26 2.69
C ARG A 150 -20.56 -14.65 2.86
N ARG A 151 -21.15 -15.22 1.79
CA ARG A 151 -21.56 -16.64 1.79
C ARG A 151 -20.30 -17.50 1.87
N LEU A 152 -20.05 -18.08 3.04
CA LEU A 152 -19.12 -19.19 3.18
C LEU A 152 -19.74 -20.37 2.43
N HIS A 153 -19.17 -20.73 1.28
CA HIS A 153 -19.51 -21.99 0.62
C HIS A 153 -18.72 -23.08 1.35
N SER A 154 -19.45 -24.06 1.90
CA SER A 154 -18.95 -25.29 2.51
C SER A 154 -18.35 -26.22 1.47
#